data_AF-A0A847FAH7-F1
#
_entry.id   AF-A0A847FAH7-F1
#
_cell.length_a   1.000
_cell.length_b   1.000
_cell.length_c   1.000
_cell.angle_alpha   90.00
_cell.angle_beta   90.00
_cell.angle_gamma   90.00
#
_symmetry.space_group_name_H-M   'P 1'
#
loop_
_entity.id
_entity.type
_entity.pdbx_description
1 polymer ?
#
loop_
_entity_poly.entity_id
_entity_poly.type
_entity_poly.pdbx_seq_one_letter_code
_entity_poly.pdbx_strand_id
1 'polypeptide(L)'
;DIKLITIPIEKIYNSYLQTLEEVFSSVPRDTTEENIQARIRGNLLMALSNKFGWLVLTTGNKSEMATGYTTLYGDMAGGFAVIKDVPKTLVYKLGLYRNRGNGAKPIPERVMAKAPSAELRPNQKDSDSLPLYEVLDPILTSYVEQDKEVAEIIAQGFDAEVVKRTARLVDMSEYKRRQAPPGVKITSRAFGRDRRLPITNRFRGV
;
A
#
# COMPACT_ATOMS: atom_id res chain seq x y z
N ASP A 1 0.06 -11.68 -26.18
CA ASP A 1 -0.98 -12.02 -25.19
C ASP A 1 -0.41 -12.20 -23.79
N ILE A 2 -1.16 -11.82 -22.76
CA ILE A 2 -0.78 -11.99 -21.34
C ILE A 2 -1.47 -13.26 -20.83
N LYS A 3 -0.70 -14.22 -20.32
CA LYS A 3 -1.25 -15.45 -19.72
C LYS A 3 -1.93 -15.13 -18.40
N LEU A 4 -3.20 -15.56 -18.24
CA LEU A 4 -3.96 -15.44 -17.00
C LEU A 4 -3.98 -16.79 -16.28
N ILE A 5 -3.72 -16.76 -14.96
CA ILE A 5 -3.73 -17.95 -14.10
C ILE A 5 -4.55 -17.60 -12.85
N THR A 6 -5.53 -18.45 -12.53
CA THR A 6 -6.38 -18.28 -11.33
C THR A 6 -6.03 -19.36 -10.30
N ILE A 7 -5.62 -18.93 -9.11
CA ILE A 7 -5.29 -19.82 -7.98
C ILE A 7 -6.13 -19.38 -6.77
N PRO A 8 -7.18 -20.12 -6.38
CA PRO A 8 -7.95 -19.83 -5.17
C PRO A 8 -7.10 -20.03 -3.90
N ILE A 9 -7.24 -19.13 -2.92
CA ILE A 9 -6.47 -19.20 -1.66
C ILE A 9 -7.25 -19.82 -0.50
N GLU A 10 -8.55 -20.05 -0.65
CA GLU A 10 -9.47 -20.42 0.43
C GLU A 10 -9.02 -21.66 1.22
N LYS A 11 -8.57 -22.71 0.53
CA LYS A 11 -8.06 -23.92 1.19
C LYS A 11 -6.84 -23.65 2.06
N ILE A 12 -5.88 -22.86 1.56
CA ILE A 12 -4.68 -22.50 2.29
C ILE A 12 -5.04 -21.61 3.48
N TYR A 13 -5.97 -20.67 3.28
CA TYR A 13 -6.45 -19.77 4.31
C TYR A 13 -7.13 -20.52 5.46
N ASN A 14 -8.05 -21.44 5.15
CA ASN A 14 -8.73 -22.25 6.15
C ASN A 14 -7.75 -23.14 6.92
N SER A 15 -6.75 -23.72 6.23
CA SER A 15 -5.68 -24.47 6.89
C SER A 15 -4.85 -23.59 7.84
N TYR A 16 -4.58 -22.35 7.47
CA TYR A 16 -3.87 -21.38 8.32
C TYR A 16 -4.68 -21.06 9.59
N LEU A 17 -5.99 -20.83 9.44
CA LEU A 17 -6.88 -20.56 10.57
C LEU A 17 -7.00 -21.76 11.51
N GLN A 18 -7.16 -22.97 10.95
CA GLN A 18 -7.20 -24.20 11.74
C GLN A 18 -5.90 -24.42 12.51
N THR A 19 -4.75 -24.14 11.89
CA THR A 19 -3.44 -24.27 12.55
C THR A 19 -3.30 -23.32 13.75
N LEU A 20 -3.96 -22.16 13.71
CA LEU A 20 -3.89 -21.14 14.76
C LEU A 20 -5.11 -21.14 15.70
N GLU A 21 -6.05 -22.06 15.51
CA GLU A 21 -7.35 -22.05 16.18
C GLU A 21 -7.22 -22.04 17.70
N GLU A 22 -6.41 -22.93 18.26
CA GLU A 22 -6.20 -23.02 19.72
C GLU A 22 -5.62 -21.72 20.28
N VAL A 23 -4.65 -21.13 19.59
CA VAL A 23 -3.95 -19.89 20.00
C VAL A 23 -4.86 -18.67 19.88
N PHE A 24 -5.76 -18.64 18.89
CA PHE A 24 -6.66 -17.50 18.64
C PHE A 24 -8.02 -17.62 19.35
N SER A 25 -8.32 -18.77 19.96
CA SER A 25 -9.63 -19.12 20.51
C SER A 25 -10.25 -18.08 21.46
N SER A 26 -9.45 -17.28 22.15
CA SER A 26 -9.90 -16.28 23.13
C SER A 26 -9.90 -14.84 22.63
N VAL A 27 -9.60 -14.57 21.36
CA VAL A 27 -9.53 -13.22 20.80
C VAL A 27 -10.41 -13.07 19.55
N PRO A 28 -11.08 -11.92 19.38
CA PRO A 28 -11.89 -11.68 18.19
C PRO A 28 -11.02 -11.52 16.95
N ARG A 29 -11.59 -11.87 15.78
CA ARG A 29 -10.95 -11.63 14.48
C ARG A 29 -10.68 -10.15 14.29
N ASP A 30 -9.56 -9.83 13.66
CA ASP A 30 -9.17 -8.47 13.36
C ASP A 30 -8.38 -8.39 12.03
N THR A 31 -7.54 -7.38 11.87
CA THR A 31 -6.67 -7.24 10.69
C THR A 31 -5.71 -8.42 10.48
N THR A 32 -5.52 -9.27 11.49
CA THR A 32 -4.67 -10.47 11.43
C THR A 32 -5.13 -11.42 10.34
N GLU A 33 -6.41 -11.75 10.28
CA GLU A 33 -6.98 -12.65 9.28
C GLU A 33 -6.93 -12.07 7.86
N GLU A 34 -7.14 -10.76 7.72
CA GLU A 34 -6.95 -10.05 6.46
C GLU A 34 -5.47 -10.16 6.00
N ASN A 35 -4.53 -9.92 6.91
CA ASN A 35 -3.09 -10.00 6.65
C ASN A 35 -2.64 -11.43 6.29
N ILE A 36 -3.24 -12.47 6.86
CA ILE A 36 -2.96 -13.87 6.48
C ILE A 36 -3.28 -14.09 5.00
N GLN A 37 -4.44 -13.62 4.51
CA GLN A 37 -4.80 -13.74 3.10
C GLN A 37 -3.78 -13.04 2.19
N ALA A 38 -3.33 -11.83 2.56
CA ALA A 38 -2.32 -11.11 1.80
C ALA A 38 -0.98 -11.86 1.76
N ARG A 39 -0.52 -12.43 2.87
CA ARG A 39 0.71 -13.24 2.94
C ARG A 39 0.63 -14.54 2.13
N ILE A 40 -0.52 -15.20 2.12
CA ILE A 40 -0.73 -16.38 1.27
C ILE A 40 -0.54 -16.01 -0.21
N ARG A 41 -1.12 -14.89 -0.66
CA ARG A 41 -0.95 -14.40 -2.04
C ARG A 41 0.52 -14.11 -2.35
N GLY A 42 1.24 -13.43 -1.44
CA GLY A 42 2.68 -13.17 -1.58
C GLY A 42 3.49 -14.46 -1.74
N ASN A 43 3.27 -15.45 -0.87
CA ASN A 43 3.95 -16.75 -0.93
C ASN A 43 3.68 -17.50 -2.24
N LEU A 44 2.45 -17.50 -2.73
CA LEU A 44 2.11 -18.13 -4.01
C LEU A 44 2.84 -17.47 -5.18
N LEU A 45 2.88 -16.13 -5.23
CA LEU A 45 3.61 -15.41 -6.28
C LEU A 45 5.12 -15.69 -6.23
N MET A 46 5.70 -15.76 -5.03
CA MET A 46 7.11 -16.12 -4.85
C MET A 46 7.38 -17.58 -5.24
N ALA A 47 6.46 -18.52 -4.97
CA ALA A 47 6.61 -19.90 -5.41
C ALA A 47 6.60 -20.02 -6.95
N LEU A 48 5.74 -19.27 -7.63
CA LEU A 48 5.73 -19.18 -9.10
C LEU A 48 7.03 -18.56 -9.63
N SER A 49 7.50 -17.47 -9.01
CA SER A 49 8.78 -16.83 -9.32
C SER A 49 9.93 -17.81 -9.22
N ASN A 50 10.03 -18.57 -8.13
CA ASN A 50 11.08 -19.57 -7.94
C ASN A 50 11.01 -20.70 -8.96
N LYS A 51 9.80 -21.18 -9.30
CA LYS A 51 9.62 -22.29 -10.24
C LYS A 51 9.93 -21.90 -11.68
N PHE A 52 9.60 -20.67 -12.09
CA PHE A 52 9.62 -20.25 -13.49
C PHE A 52 10.67 -19.17 -13.79
N GLY A 53 11.41 -18.68 -12.80
CA GLY A 53 12.40 -17.60 -12.95
C GLY A 53 11.77 -16.22 -13.23
N TRP A 54 10.49 -16.02 -12.90
CA TRP A 54 9.80 -14.75 -13.14
C TRP A 54 10.10 -13.72 -12.06
N LEU A 55 10.12 -12.44 -12.42
CA LEU A 55 10.20 -11.34 -11.46
C LEU A 55 8.79 -10.94 -10.99
N VAL A 56 8.54 -11.01 -9.69
CA VAL A 56 7.28 -10.51 -9.12
C VAL A 56 7.32 -8.98 -9.05
N LEU A 57 6.37 -8.33 -9.73
CA LEU A 57 6.15 -6.89 -9.68
C LEU A 57 5.11 -6.58 -8.59
N THR A 58 5.50 -5.83 -7.57
CA THR A 58 4.57 -5.40 -6.51
C THR A 58 3.82 -4.13 -6.93
N THR A 59 2.59 -3.98 -6.47
CA THR A 59 1.65 -2.94 -6.93
C THR A 59 1.32 -1.89 -5.88
N GLY A 60 2.03 -1.86 -4.75
CA GLY A 60 1.82 -0.82 -3.74
C GLY A 60 2.31 0.54 -4.21
N ASN A 61 1.48 1.57 -4.02
CA ASN A 61 1.76 2.94 -4.47
C ASN A 61 2.33 3.83 -3.36
N LYS A 62 2.71 5.07 -3.68
CA LYS A 62 3.39 5.97 -2.72
C LYS A 62 2.55 6.26 -1.50
N SER A 63 1.24 6.43 -1.66
CA SER A 63 0.33 6.78 -0.57
C SER A 63 0.15 5.62 0.42
N GLU A 64 0.05 4.40 -0.10
CA GLU A 64 0.00 3.15 0.69
C GLU A 64 1.33 2.92 1.43
N MET A 65 2.46 3.09 0.73
CA MET A 65 3.80 2.94 1.31
C MET A 65 4.10 4.01 2.37
N ALA A 66 3.64 5.24 2.15
CA ALA A 66 3.78 6.32 3.10
C ALA A 66 3.06 6.00 4.40
N THR A 67 1.77 5.66 4.32
CA THR A 67 0.91 5.43 5.49
C THR A 67 1.08 4.04 6.11
N GLY A 68 1.82 3.15 5.45
CA GLY A 68 1.96 1.75 5.87
C GLY A 68 0.67 0.95 5.76
N TYR A 69 -0.25 1.40 4.90
CA TYR A 69 -1.46 0.67 4.53
C TYR A 69 -1.11 -0.48 3.57
N THR A 70 -0.33 -1.40 4.10
CA THR A 70 0.34 -2.52 3.42
C THR A 70 0.50 -3.66 4.40
N THR A 71 0.52 -4.88 3.88
CA THR A 71 0.85 -6.09 4.64
C THR A 71 2.30 -6.44 4.38
N LEU A 72 3.12 -6.41 5.43
CA LEU A 72 4.50 -6.88 5.33
C LEU A 72 4.50 -8.36 4.92
N TYR A 73 5.25 -8.65 3.86
CA TYR A 73 5.33 -9.96 3.19
C TYR A 73 4.01 -10.45 2.55
N GLY A 74 3.01 -9.58 2.46
CA GLY A 74 1.80 -9.79 1.67
C GLY A 74 1.92 -9.08 0.32
N ASP A 75 1.19 -7.99 0.13
CA ASP A 75 1.27 -7.15 -1.07
C ASP A 75 2.67 -6.56 -1.34
N MET A 76 3.52 -6.51 -0.31
CA MET A 76 4.92 -6.08 -0.42
C MET A 76 5.87 -7.18 -0.92
N ALA A 77 5.42 -8.44 -1.02
CA ALA A 77 6.27 -9.55 -1.43
C ALA A 77 6.53 -9.52 -2.95
N GLY A 78 7.73 -9.11 -3.34
CA GLY A 78 8.18 -9.20 -4.71
C GLY A 78 9.57 -8.59 -4.92
N GLY A 79 10.04 -8.59 -6.17
CA GLY A 79 11.39 -8.15 -6.51
C GLY A 79 11.47 -6.70 -6.98
N PHE A 80 10.38 -6.11 -7.47
CA PHE A 80 10.39 -4.72 -7.95
C PHE A 80 9.03 -4.02 -7.80
N ALA A 81 9.03 -2.82 -7.22
CA ALA A 81 7.84 -2.03 -6.95
C ALA A 81 7.67 -0.90 -7.98
N VAL A 82 6.96 -1.20 -9.07
CA VAL A 82 6.88 -0.34 -10.27
C VAL A 82 6.30 1.04 -9.95
N ILE A 83 5.27 1.09 -9.11
CA ILE A 83 4.53 2.32 -8.80
C ILE A 83 4.76 2.83 -7.38
N LYS A 84 5.85 2.40 -6.73
CA LYS A 84 6.19 2.72 -5.32
C LYS A 84 6.25 4.22 -5.03
N ASP A 85 6.63 5.03 -6.01
CA ASP A 85 6.76 6.49 -5.87
C ASP A 85 5.67 7.26 -6.63
N VAL A 86 4.57 6.59 -7.01
CA VAL A 86 3.40 7.20 -7.65
C VAL A 86 2.31 7.42 -6.60
N PRO A 87 1.89 8.65 -6.27
CA PRO A 87 0.73 8.89 -5.40
C PRO A 87 -0.56 8.27 -5.96
N LYS A 88 -1.49 7.85 -5.11
CA LYS A 88 -2.74 7.19 -5.55
C LYS A 88 -3.52 8.05 -6.54
N THR A 89 -3.65 9.34 -6.28
CA THR A 89 -4.31 10.28 -7.18
C THR A 89 -3.64 10.33 -8.56
N LEU A 90 -2.32 10.17 -8.63
CA LEU A 90 -1.57 10.08 -9.88
C LEU A 90 -1.75 8.72 -10.56
N VAL A 91 -1.89 7.61 -9.83
CA VAL A 91 -2.22 6.29 -10.41
C VAL A 91 -3.49 6.36 -11.25
N TYR A 92 -4.55 6.98 -10.72
CA TYR A 92 -5.80 7.18 -11.46
C TYR A 92 -5.60 8.04 -12.71
N LYS A 93 -4.90 9.17 -12.59
CA LYS A 93 -4.59 10.05 -13.74
C LYS A 93 -3.80 9.32 -14.83
N LEU A 94 -2.80 8.51 -14.44
CA LEU A 94 -1.98 7.74 -15.37
C LEU A 94 -2.76 6.64 -16.08
N GLY A 95 -3.64 5.93 -15.37
CA GLY A 95 -4.45 4.90 -16.02
C GLY A 95 -5.53 5.50 -16.95
N LEU A 96 -6.11 6.66 -16.59
CA LEU A 96 -6.97 7.42 -17.51
C LEU A 96 -6.17 7.88 -18.73
N TYR A 97 -4.96 8.43 -18.53
CA TYR A 97 -4.05 8.82 -19.61
C TYR A 97 -3.74 7.64 -20.53
N ARG A 98 -3.42 6.46 -19.98
CA ARG A 98 -3.16 5.24 -20.75
C ARG A 98 -4.35 4.83 -21.64
N ASN A 99 -5.58 5.13 -21.22
CA ASN A 99 -6.80 4.83 -21.97
C ASN A 99 -7.23 5.93 -22.96
N ARG A 100 -6.60 7.11 -22.98
CA ARG A 100 -6.98 8.23 -23.88
C ARG A 100 -6.55 8.06 -25.34
N GLY A 101 -5.57 7.22 -25.64
CA GLY A 101 -5.08 7.04 -27.01
C GLY A 101 -6.10 6.37 -27.94
N ASN A 102 -5.94 6.54 -29.25
CA ASN A 102 -6.80 5.93 -30.30
C ASN A 102 -6.70 4.39 -30.41
N GLY A 103 -6.01 3.74 -29.48
CA GLY A 103 -5.79 2.30 -29.47
C GLY A 103 -6.68 1.56 -28.47
N ALA A 104 -6.27 0.35 -28.11
CA ALA A 104 -6.93 -0.42 -27.06
C ALA A 104 -6.95 0.34 -25.73
N LYS A 105 -8.09 0.26 -25.03
CA LYS A 105 -8.30 0.72 -23.65
C LYS A 105 -8.07 -0.46 -22.69
N PRO A 106 -6.82 -0.76 -22.30
CA PRO A 106 -6.51 -1.99 -21.56
C PRO A 106 -7.06 -1.99 -20.13
N ILE A 107 -7.34 -0.81 -19.54
CA ILE A 107 -7.86 -0.73 -18.18
C ILE A 107 -9.38 -0.59 -18.24
N PRO A 108 -10.18 -1.55 -17.75
CA PRO A 108 -11.63 -1.45 -17.79
C PRO A 108 -12.14 -0.25 -16.99
N GLU A 109 -13.14 0.46 -17.50
CA GLU A 109 -13.72 1.65 -16.84
C GLU A 109 -14.24 1.34 -15.42
N ARG A 110 -14.76 0.13 -15.20
CA ARG A 110 -15.18 -0.34 -13.87
C ARG A 110 -14.06 -0.33 -12.82
N VAL A 111 -12.80 -0.51 -13.21
CA VAL A 111 -11.65 -0.45 -12.28
C VAL A 111 -11.41 1.00 -11.84
N MET A 112 -11.68 1.96 -12.71
CA MET A 112 -11.54 3.39 -12.41
C MET A 112 -12.70 3.94 -11.60
N ALA A 113 -13.92 3.41 -11.82
CA ALA A 113 -15.12 3.84 -11.10
C ALA A 113 -15.23 3.24 -9.69
N LYS A 114 -14.59 2.08 -9.44
CA LYS A 114 -14.64 1.40 -8.14
C LYS A 114 -13.83 2.16 -7.10
N ALA A 115 -14.37 2.26 -5.89
CA ALA A 115 -13.66 2.79 -4.73
C ALA A 115 -12.41 1.93 -4.40
N PRO A 116 -11.27 2.53 -4.03
CA PRO A 116 -10.09 1.81 -3.59
C PRO A 116 -10.37 0.83 -2.43
N SER A 117 -9.85 -0.39 -2.55
CA SER A 117 -10.00 -1.46 -1.57
C SER A 117 -8.91 -2.52 -1.71
N ALA A 118 -8.53 -3.15 -0.59
CA ALA A 118 -7.69 -4.35 -0.57
C ALA A 118 -8.48 -5.66 -0.78
N GLU A 119 -9.82 -5.60 -0.72
CA GLU A 119 -10.73 -6.73 -0.95
C GLU A 119 -10.44 -7.97 -0.07
N LEU A 120 -9.99 -7.75 1.17
CA LEU A 120 -9.67 -8.81 2.15
C LEU A 120 -10.87 -9.18 3.03
N ARG A 121 -11.89 -8.31 3.09
CA ARG A 121 -13.17 -8.57 3.74
C ARG A 121 -14.34 -7.96 2.94
N PRO A 122 -15.58 -8.41 3.17
CA PRO A 122 -16.75 -7.87 2.46
C PRO A 122 -16.89 -6.35 2.62
N ASN A 123 -17.19 -5.66 1.52
CA ASN A 123 -17.44 -4.21 1.47
C ASN A 123 -16.30 -3.32 1.99
N GLN A 124 -15.08 -3.84 2.12
CA GLN A 124 -13.90 -3.08 2.55
C GLN A 124 -13.65 -1.87 1.64
N LYS A 125 -13.29 -0.73 2.24
CA LYS A 125 -12.76 0.43 1.53
C LYS A 125 -11.49 0.93 2.22
N ASP A 126 -10.57 1.50 1.46
CA ASP A 126 -9.37 2.12 2.03
C ASP A 126 -9.74 3.28 2.97
N SER A 127 -10.83 3.98 2.67
CA SER A 127 -11.39 5.07 3.48
C SER A 127 -11.83 4.64 4.89
N ASP A 128 -11.99 3.34 5.14
CA ASP A 128 -12.28 2.82 6.48
C ASP A 128 -11.08 3.03 7.43
N SER A 129 -9.86 3.12 6.86
CA SER A 129 -8.60 3.21 7.61
C SER A 129 -7.75 4.42 7.27
N LEU A 130 -7.99 5.07 6.13
CA LEU A 130 -7.23 6.23 5.66
C LEU A 130 -8.16 7.42 5.38
N PRO A 131 -7.66 8.66 5.43
CA PRO A 131 -8.32 9.78 4.77
C PRO A 131 -8.46 9.49 3.27
N LEU A 132 -9.43 10.14 2.62
CA LEU A 132 -9.57 10.06 1.17
C LEU A 132 -8.27 10.52 0.48
N TYR A 133 -7.90 9.86 -0.61
CA TYR A 133 -6.59 10.07 -1.25
C TYR A 133 -6.40 11.50 -1.77
N GLU A 134 -7.47 12.18 -2.16
CA GLU A 134 -7.47 13.59 -2.55
C GLU A 134 -7.10 14.55 -1.40
N VAL A 135 -7.30 14.13 -0.14
CA VAL A 135 -6.85 14.87 1.05
C VAL A 135 -5.49 14.35 1.52
N LEU A 136 -5.29 13.04 1.49
CA LEU A 136 -4.07 12.39 1.95
C LEU A 136 -2.84 12.75 1.10
N ASP A 137 -2.94 12.68 -0.22
CA ASP A 137 -1.79 12.87 -1.12
C ASP A 137 -1.15 14.27 -1.01
N PRO A 138 -1.93 15.38 -0.95
CA PRO A 138 -1.38 16.71 -0.68
C PRO A 138 -0.67 16.81 0.67
N ILE A 139 -1.24 16.22 1.73
CA ILE A 139 -0.60 16.19 3.07
C ILE A 139 0.72 15.41 3.01
N LEU A 140 0.74 14.25 2.34
CA LEU A 140 1.94 13.46 2.14
C LEU A 140 3.00 14.22 1.33
N THR A 141 2.59 14.98 0.32
CA THR A 141 3.50 15.82 -0.46
C THR A 141 4.16 16.87 0.44
N SER A 142 3.36 17.59 1.23
CA SER A 142 3.88 18.59 2.16
C SER A 142 4.77 18.00 3.25
N TYR A 143 4.36 16.89 3.88
CA TYR A 143 5.10 16.28 4.99
C TYR A 143 6.35 15.52 4.55
N VAL A 144 6.23 14.74 3.47
CA VAL A 144 7.31 13.85 3.03
C VAL A 144 8.24 14.59 2.09
N GLU A 145 7.71 15.19 1.02
CA GLU A 145 8.51 15.74 -0.07
C GLU A 145 9.03 17.16 0.21
N GLN A 146 8.20 17.99 0.84
CA GLN A 146 8.53 19.38 1.14
C GLN A 146 9.10 19.56 2.56
N ASP A 147 9.15 18.50 3.37
CA ASP A 147 9.72 18.50 4.72
C ASP A 147 9.05 19.49 5.70
N LYS A 148 7.78 19.81 5.46
CA LYS A 148 7.05 20.77 6.28
C LYS A 148 6.66 20.18 7.63
N GLU A 149 6.69 21.01 8.65
CA GLU A 149 6.20 20.66 9.98
C GLU A 149 4.67 20.53 9.99
N VAL A 150 4.15 19.76 10.96
CA VAL A 150 2.70 19.57 11.12
C VAL A 150 1.97 20.90 11.24
N ALA A 151 2.51 21.87 11.98
CA ALA A 151 1.92 23.19 12.14
C ALA A 151 1.80 23.95 10.80
N GLU A 152 2.82 23.87 9.95
CA GLU A 152 2.83 24.52 8.63
C GLU A 152 1.82 23.90 7.67
N ILE A 153 1.57 22.59 7.79
CA ILE A 153 0.55 21.89 6.99
C ILE A 153 -0.84 22.28 7.48
N ILE A 154 -1.06 22.37 8.79
CA ILE A 154 -2.33 22.86 9.35
C ILE A 154 -2.61 24.30 8.90
N ALA A 155 -1.60 25.15 8.89
CA ALA A 155 -1.70 26.54 8.42
C ALA A 155 -2.09 26.65 6.92
N GLN A 156 -1.91 25.59 6.11
CA GLN A 156 -2.39 25.53 4.72
C GLN A 156 -3.89 25.24 4.62
N GLY A 157 -4.60 25.07 5.75
CA GLY A 157 -6.05 24.85 5.81
C GLY A 157 -6.46 23.37 5.86
N PHE A 158 -5.52 22.44 6.05
CA PHE A 158 -5.85 21.04 6.28
C PHE A 158 -6.33 20.81 7.72
N ASP A 159 -7.27 19.88 7.90
CA ASP A 159 -7.77 19.49 9.21
C ASP A 159 -6.64 18.97 10.12
N ALA A 160 -6.57 19.50 11.35
CA ALA A 160 -5.47 19.23 12.26
C ALA A 160 -5.36 17.77 12.69
N GLU A 161 -6.50 17.09 12.89
CA GLU A 161 -6.51 15.69 13.27
C GLU A 161 -6.07 14.80 12.10
N VAL A 162 -6.51 15.12 10.88
CA VAL A 162 -6.09 14.41 9.66
C VAL A 162 -4.58 14.56 9.43
N VAL A 163 -4.02 15.75 9.58
CA VAL A 163 -2.57 15.99 9.41
C VAL A 163 -1.77 15.21 10.45
N LYS A 164 -2.10 15.36 11.74
CA LYS A 164 -1.42 14.66 12.84
C LYS A 164 -1.48 13.14 12.68
N ARG A 165 -2.66 12.62 12.31
CA ARG A 165 -2.85 11.18 12.04
C ARG A 165 -1.98 10.72 10.88
N THR A 166 -1.95 11.49 9.78
CA THR A 166 -1.14 11.16 8.60
C THR A 166 0.35 11.14 8.93
N ALA A 167 0.86 12.16 9.62
CA ALA A 167 2.26 12.20 10.06
C ALA A 167 2.61 10.98 10.93
N ARG A 168 1.75 10.64 11.90
CA ARG A 168 1.92 9.46 12.74
C ARG A 168 1.95 8.15 11.94
N LEU A 169 1.04 7.98 10.98
CA LEU A 169 1.03 6.82 10.10
C LEU A 169 2.33 6.72 9.29
N VAL A 170 2.83 7.85 8.79
CA VAL A 170 4.11 7.90 8.09
C VAL A 170 5.24 7.43 8.99
N ASP A 171 5.36 7.97 10.19
CA ASP A 171 6.50 7.69 11.05
C ASP A 171 6.49 6.26 11.60
N MET A 172 5.31 5.74 11.97
CA MET A 172 5.15 4.36 12.44
C MET A 172 5.44 3.30 11.37
N SER A 173 5.40 3.68 10.09
CA SER A 173 5.50 2.75 8.96
C SER A 173 6.91 2.58 8.41
N GLU A 174 7.91 3.18 9.05
CA GLU A 174 9.31 3.12 8.61
C GLU A 174 9.84 1.68 8.52
N TYR A 175 9.51 0.84 9.50
CA TYR A 175 9.97 -0.56 9.51
C TYR A 175 9.46 -1.37 8.31
N LYS A 176 8.25 -1.07 7.80
CA LYS A 176 7.71 -1.71 6.60
C LYS A 176 8.47 -1.23 5.36
N ARG A 177 8.67 0.09 5.24
CA ARG A 177 9.36 0.70 4.08
C ARG A 177 10.80 0.22 3.92
N ARG A 178 11.49 -0.05 5.02
CA ARG A 178 12.86 -0.60 5.02
C ARG A 178 12.97 -1.99 4.40
N GLN A 179 11.86 -2.70 4.30
CA GLN A 179 11.78 -4.05 3.74
C GLN A 179 11.05 -4.09 2.39
N ALA A 180 10.58 -2.93 1.90
CA ALA A 180 9.93 -2.83 0.61
C ALA A 180 10.94 -3.08 -0.52
N PRO A 181 10.53 -3.73 -1.62
CA PRO A 181 11.41 -3.92 -2.77
C PRO A 181 11.92 -2.59 -3.34
N PRO A 182 13.02 -2.63 -4.12
CA PRO A 182 13.45 -1.48 -4.89
C PRO A 182 12.35 -1.05 -5.87
N GLY A 183 12.33 0.22 -6.25
CA GLY A 183 11.32 0.77 -7.14
C GLY A 183 11.82 2.04 -7.82
N VAL A 184 11.03 2.56 -8.75
CA VAL A 184 11.35 3.77 -9.51
C VAL A 184 11.03 5.01 -8.67
N LYS A 185 11.94 5.99 -8.66
CA LYS A 185 11.71 7.33 -8.13
C LYS A 185 11.20 8.23 -9.27
N ILE A 186 10.09 8.93 -9.04
CA ILE A 186 9.54 9.92 -9.98
C ILE A 186 9.28 11.29 -9.33
N THR A 187 9.35 11.37 -8.01
CA THR A 187 9.15 12.60 -7.23
C THR A 187 10.47 13.22 -6.78
N SER A 188 10.43 14.40 -6.15
CA SER A 188 11.64 15.05 -5.62
C SER A 188 12.28 14.25 -4.48
N ARG A 189 11.47 13.54 -3.68
CA ARG A 189 11.90 12.78 -2.52
C ARG A 189 11.13 11.46 -2.39
N ALA A 190 11.83 10.35 -2.59
CA ALA A 190 11.29 9.00 -2.43
C ALA A 190 11.66 8.39 -1.06
N PHE A 191 10.89 7.40 -0.62
CA PHE A 191 11.24 6.61 0.56
C PHE A 191 12.44 5.70 0.28
N GLY A 192 13.47 5.79 1.12
CA GLY A 192 14.71 5.04 0.97
C GLY A 192 15.94 5.95 1.04
N ARG A 193 16.67 6.10 -0.08
CA ARG A 193 17.93 6.86 -0.10
C ARG A 193 17.74 8.34 0.28
N ASP A 194 16.64 8.95 -0.15
CA ASP A 194 16.39 10.40 0.01
C ASP A 194 15.77 10.78 1.36
N ARG A 195 15.10 9.83 2.03
CA ARG A 195 14.50 10.04 3.35
C ARG A 195 14.93 8.92 4.29
N ARG A 196 15.91 9.22 5.16
CA ARG A 196 16.55 8.26 6.07
C ARG A 196 16.16 8.56 7.51
N LEU A 197 15.04 7.99 7.95
CA LEU A 197 14.61 8.10 9.35
C LEU A 197 14.88 6.81 10.13
N PRO A 198 15.10 6.89 11.45
CA PRO A 198 15.21 5.70 12.28
C PRO A 198 13.88 4.97 12.38
N ILE A 199 13.93 3.63 12.50
CA ILE A 199 12.74 2.82 12.82
C ILE A 199 12.27 3.14 14.24
N THR A 200 13.20 3.14 15.20
CA THR A 200 12.92 3.51 16.58
C THR A 200 12.87 5.03 16.69
N ASN A 201 11.68 5.59 16.62
CA ASN A 201 11.45 7.03 16.70
C ASN A 201 10.37 7.35 17.75
N ARG A 202 10.71 8.20 18.72
CA ARG A 202 9.76 8.79 19.69
C ARG A 202 9.67 10.32 19.57
N PHE A 203 10.29 10.91 18.55
CA PHE A 203 10.14 12.34 18.26
C PHE A 203 8.66 12.65 18.00
N ARG A 204 8.13 13.66 18.68
CA ARG A 204 6.71 14.05 18.60
C ARG A 204 6.47 15.44 18.04
N GLY A 205 7.49 16.06 17.41
CA GLY A 205 7.34 17.35 16.71
C GLY A 205 6.67 18.43 17.55
N VAL A 206 7.17 18.61 18.78
CA VAL A 206 6.77 19.72 19.68
C VAL A 206 7.67 20.91 19.39
#